data_AF-A0A7J7JQ88-F1
#
_entry.id   AF-A0A7J7JQ88-F1
#
_cell.length_a   1.000
_cell.length_b   1.000
_cell.length_c   1.000
_cell.angle_alpha   90.00
_cell.angle_beta   90.00
_cell.angle_gamma   90.00
#
_symmetry.space_group_name_H-M   'P 1'
#
loop_
_entity.id
_entity.type
_entity.pdbx_description
1 polymer ?
#
loop_
_entity_poly.entity_id
_entity_poly.type
_entity_poly.pdbx_seq_one_letter_code
_entity_poly.pdbx_strand_id
1 'polypeptide(L)'
;MLNLDAEIFAAQQGVSLEDGIPAEFLDKYLSEKCRVWFTVYSIELCIKFIKNTYGFNDIVDDKERAVRLVDFLGEHVFNCDVVREAEQHSNSGSTSTYAYYYTEPTQDGNRLWPKPSWLPSKGDHFSEIKYVFGSPLLANDTTSIWHEQIEKSFSAKIMYASALESEKNLSLSMMLMWSNFAKSGNPNSPVPLPDGIPVWPQFTTENNQFLEINSEQMKVITTPNKSRLEMLADVLWKDRDAQLHLEKFTRNT
;
A
#
# COMPACT_ATOMS: atom_id res chain seq x y z
N MET A 1 -6.89 -1.21 -2.61
CA MET A 1 -7.38 -0.15 -3.54
C MET A 1 -7.49 -0.72 -4.94
N LEU A 2 -8.69 -0.86 -5.50
CA LEU A 2 -8.83 -0.84 -6.96
C LEU A 2 -8.61 0.63 -7.34
N ASN A 3 -7.64 0.91 -8.21
CA ASN A 3 -7.37 2.28 -8.67
C ASN A 3 -8.66 2.86 -9.28
N LEU A 4 -8.91 4.17 -9.17
CA LEU A 4 -10.00 4.88 -9.85
C LEU A 4 -10.09 4.49 -11.34
N ASP A 5 -8.93 4.25 -11.97
CA ASP A 5 -8.84 3.73 -13.34
C ASP A 5 -9.56 2.39 -13.54
N ALA A 6 -9.45 1.46 -12.59
CA ALA A 6 -10.09 0.15 -12.68
C ALA A 6 -11.61 0.24 -12.53
N GLU A 7 -12.10 1.14 -11.68
CA GLU A 7 -13.54 1.39 -11.53
C GLU A 7 -14.13 2.05 -12.77
N ILE A 8 -13.47 3.08 -13.30
CA ILE A 8 -13.87 3.75 -14.55
C ILE A 8 -13.86 2.74 -15.70
N PHE A 9 -12.81 1.93 -15.80
CA PHE A 9 -12.70 0.91 -16.84
C PHE A 9 -13.78 -0.17 -16.69
N ALA A 10 -14.09 -0.62 -15.47
CA ALA A 10 -15.20 -1.54 -15.20
C ALA A 10 -16.54 -0.96 -15.65
N ALA A 11 -16.83 0.29 -15.27
CA ALA A 11 -18.06 0.96 -15.66
C ALA A 11 -18.20 1.10 -17.19
N GLN A 12 -17.11 1.43 -17.90
CA GLN A 12 -17.09 1.50 -19.37
C GLN A 12 -17.38 0.15 -20.05
N GLN A 13 -17.05 -0.96 -19.39
CA GLN A 13 -17.32 -2.31 -19.87
C GLN A 13 -18.64 -2.89 -19.35
N GLY A 14 -19.45 -2.10 -18.62
CA GLY A 14 -20.69 -2.56 -18.02
C GLY A 14 -20.51 -3.56 -16.88
N VAL A 15 -19.34 -3.59 -16.25
CA VAL A 15 -19.01 -4.48 -15.13
C VAL A 15 -19.29 -3.76 -13.81
N SER A 16 -20.15 -4.34 -12.99
CA SER A 16 -20.39 -3.90 -11.62
C SER A 16 -19.36 -4.52 -10.69
N LEU A 17 -18.57 -3.68 -10.02
CA LEU A 17 -17.63 -4.17 -9.02
C LEU A 17 -18.32 -4.76 -7.78
N GLU A 18 -19.62 -4.54 -7.56
CA GLU A 18 -20.34 -5.23 -6.47
C GLU A 18 -20.49 -6.74 -6.70
N ASP A 19 -20.43 -7.16 -7.97
CA ASP A 19 -20.59 -8.58 -8.35
C ASP A 19 -19.24 -9.31 -8.46
N GLY A 20 -18.12 -8.59 -8.32
CA GLY A 20 -16.77 -9.11 -8.54
C GLY A 20 -16.22 -8.71 -9.92
N ILE A 21 -15.16 -9.38 -10.37
CA ILE A 21 -14.61 -9.19 -11.72
C ILE A 21 -14.73 -10.47 -12.57
N PRO A 22 -15.46 -10.42 -13.69
CA PRO A 22 -15.52 -11.54 -14.63
C PRO A 22 -14.16 -11.86 -15.26
N ALA A 23 -13.96 -13.11 -15.68
CA ALA A 23 -12.73 -13.55 -16.36
C ALA A 23 -12.43 -12.73 -17.64
N GLU A 24 -13.45 -12.45 -18.45
CA GLU A 24 -13.30 -11.68 -19.69
C GLU A 24 -12.87 -10.23 -19.40
N PHE A 25 -13.40 -9.65 -18.31
CA PHE A 25 -13.00 -8.31 -17.88
C PHE A 25 -11.53 -8.29 -17.45
N LEU A 26 -11.09 -9.27 -16.65
CA LEU A 26 -9.70 -9.40 -16.22
C LEU A 26 -8.77 -9.43 -17.43
N ASP A 27 -9.09 -10.21 -18.47
CA ASP A 27 -8.23 -10.36 -19.65
C ASP A 27 -8.09 -9.05 -20.43
N LYS A 28 -9.19 -8.32 -20.61
CA LYS A 28 -9.18 -6.98 -21.22
C LYS A 28 -8.36 -6.00 -20.39
N TYR A 29 -8.60 -5.98 -19.07
CA TYR A 29 -7.90 -5.08 -18.15
C TYR A 29 -6.40 -5.35 -18.13
N LEU A 30 -5.97 -6.62 -18.02
CA LEU A 30 -4.56 -7.00 -18.05
C LEU A 30 -3.93 -6.71 -19.42
N SER A 31 -4.65 -6.87 -20.53
CA SER A 31 -4.14 -6.49 -21.85
C SER A 31 -3.82 -5.00 -21.93
N GLU A 32 -4.73 -4.14 -21.50
CA GLU A 32 -4.52 -2.68 -21.51
C GLU A 32 -3.41 -2.26 -20.55
N LYS A 33 -3.38 -2.82 -19.33
CA LYS A 33 -2.34 -2.50 -18.36
C LYS A 33 -0.96 -3.01 -18.78
N CYS A 34 -0.88 -4.21 -19.37
CA CYS A 34 0.39 -4.74 -19.86
C CYS A 34 1.01 -3.87 -20.95
N ARG A 35 0.20 -3.26 -21.84
CA ARG A 35 0.68 -2.30 -22.85
C ARG A 35 1.39 -1.09 -22.24
N VAL A 36 0.94 -0.65 -21.07
CA VAL A 36 1.43 0.57 -20.41
C VAL A 36 2.57 0.27 -19.45
N TRP A 37 2.48 -0.82 -18.69
CA TRP A 37 3.41 -1.13 -17.60
C TRP A 37 4.61 -1.98 -18.02
N PHE A 38 4.53 -2.68 -19.14
CA PHE A 38 5.56 -3.60 -19.62
C PHE A 38 5.84 -3.35 -21.10
N THR A 39 6.67 -2.35 -21.38
CA THR A 39 6.94 -1.89 -22.75
C THR A 39 7.94 -2.75 -23.52
N VAL A 40 8.82 -3.50 -22.84
CA VAL A 40 9.83 -4.36 -23.49
C VAL A 40 9.37 -5.79 -23.71
N TYR A 41 8.29 -6.18 -23.03
CA TYR A 41 7.76 -7.53 -23.07
C TYR A 41 6.52 -7.59 -23.96
N SER A 42 6.30 -8.73 -24.61
CA SER A 42 5.03 -8.93 -25.33
C SER A 42 3.87 -8.99 -24.34
N ILE A 43 2.73 -8.40 -24.69
CA ILE A 43 1.50 -8.39 -23.89
C ILE A 43 1.11 -9.81 -23.45
N GLU A 44 1.24 -10.81 -24.33
CA GLU A 44 0.92 -12.22 -24.03
C GLU A 44 1.78 -12.78 -22.88
N LEU A 45 3.10 -12.56 -22.93
CA LEU A 45 4.01 -12.99 -21.87
C LEU A 45 3.71 -12.28 -20.54
N CYS A 46 3.39 -10.98 -20.57
CA CYS A 46 3.01 -10.24 -19.37
C CYS A 46 1.73 -10.79 -18.74
N ILE A 47 0.68 -10.99 -19.53
CA ILE A 47 -0.57 -11.58 -19.06
C ILE A 47 -0.32 -12.97 -18.47
N LYS A 48 0.45 -13.82 -19.15
CA LYS A 48 0.79 -15.16 -18.68
C LYS A 48 1.58 -15.12 -17.37
N PHE A 49 2.55 -14.23 -17.27
CA PHE A 49 3.34 -14.01 -16.05
C PHE A 49 2.43 -13.60 -14.88
N ILE A 50 1.56 -12.61 -15.06
CA ILE A 50 0.62 -12.16 -14.02
C ILE A 50 -0.35 -13.28 -13.64
N LYS A 51 -0.98 -13.94 -14.63
CA LYS A 51 -1.91 -15.05 -14.40
C LYS A 51 -1.29 -16.19 -13.60
N ASN A 52 -0.07 -16.58 -13.93
CA ASN A 52 0.63 -17.65 -13.22
C ASN A 52 1.06 -17.22 -11.81
N THR A 53 1.59 -16.00 -11.66
CA THR A 53 2.07 -15.47 -10.38
C THR A 53 0.96 -15.34 -9.34
N TYR A 54 -0.25 -15.02 -9.80
CA TYR A 54 -1.40 -14.77 -8.93
C TYR A 54 -2.44 -15.90 -8.95
N GLY A 55 -2.24 -16.96 -9.75
CA GLY A 55 -3.14 -18.12 -9.80
C GLY A 55 -4.49 -17.83 -10.46
N PHE A 56 -4.59 -16.82 -11.32
CA PHE A 56 -5.86 -16.40 -11.91
C PHE A 56 -6.56 -17.48 -12.75
N ASN A 57 -5.82 -18.46 -13.26
CA ASN A 57 -6.38 -19.56 -14.05
C ASN A 57 -7.21 -20.53 -13.20
N ASP A 58 -6.94 -20.60 -11.89
CA ASP A 58 -7.60 -21.52 -10.97
C ASP A 58 -8.78 -20.87 -10.23
N ILE A 59 -8.95 -19.55 -10.39
CA ILE A 59 -10.00 -18.78 -9.72
C ILE A 59 -11.28 -18.76 -10.57
N VAL A 60 -12.32 -19.41 -10.03
CA VAL A 60 -13.66 -19.44 -10.65
C VAL A 60 -14.54 -18.31 -10.12
N ASP A 61 -14.45 -17.98 -8.84
CA ASP A 61 -15.27 -16.95 -8.19
C ASP A 61 -14.80 -15.53 -8.55
N ASP A 62 -15.73 -14.68 -9.00
CA ASP A 62 -15.41 -13.34 -9.47
C ASP A 62 -15.00 -12.37 -8.35
N LYS A 63 -15.45 -12.59 -7.11
CA LYS A 63 -15.03 -11.79 -5.94
C LYS A 63 -13.64 -12.18 -5.49
N GLU A 64 -13.32 -13.48 -5.48
CA GLU A 64 -11.96 -13.96 -5.27
C GLU A 64 -11.00 -13.42 -6.35
N ARG A 65 -11.45 -13.41 -7.62
CA ARG A 65 -10.68 -12.83 -8.73
C ARG A 65 -10.39 -11.35 -8.47
N ALA A 66 -11.36 -10.62 -7.94
CA ALA A 66 -11.22 -9.20 -7.63
C ALA A 66 -10.24 -8.95 -6.48
N VAL A 67 -10.33 -9.74 -5.40
CA VAL A 67 -9.35 -9.71 -4.30
C VAL A 67 -7.94 -9.94 -4.85
N ARG A 68 -7.79 -10.95 -5.72
CA ARG A 68 -6.49 -11.28 -6.30
C ARG A 68 -5.97 -10.19 -7.25
N LEU A 69 -6.86 -9.51 -7.96
CA LEU A 69 -6.50 -8.33 -8.75
C LEU A 69 -6.02 -7.18 -7.87
N VAL A 70 -6.66 -6.94 -6.73
CA VAL A 70 -6.20 -5.94 -5.76
C VAL A 70 -4.82 -6.28 -5.21
N ASP A 71 -4.55 -7.55 -4.90
CA ASP A 71 -3.21 -7.99 -4.48
C ASP A 71 -2.17 -7.68 -5.56
N PHE A 72 -2.45 -8.03 -6.83
CA PHE A 72 -1.55 -7.71 -7.93
C PHE A 72 -1.30 -6.21 -8.08
N LEU A 73 -2.35 -5.40 -8.07
CA LEU A 73 -2.23 -3.96 -8.23
C LEU A 73 -1.44 -3.32 -7.07
N GLY A 74 -1.69 -3.71 -5.83
CA GLY A 74 -0.95 -3.20 -4.67
C GLY A 74 0.53 -3.58 -4.73
N GLU A 75 0.83 -4.81 -5.13
CA GLU A 75 2.20 -5.28 -5.21
C GLU A 75 2.97 -4.69 -6.39
N HIS A 76 2.36 -4.59 -7.56
CA HIS A 76 2.98 -4.04 -8.77
C HIS A 76 3.18 -2.52 -8.69
N VAL A 77 2.20 -1.77 -8.19
CA VAL A 77 2.26 -0.30 -8.19
C VAL A 77 3.07 0.24 -7.02
N PHE A 78 3.09 -0.46 -5.88
CA PHE A 78 3.71 0.04 -4.64
C PHE A 78 4.73 -0.93 -4.03
N ASN A 79 4.29 -2.12 -3.62
CA ASN A 79 5.06 -2.90 -2.64
C ASN A 79 6.38 -3.45 -3.18
N CYS A 80 6.45 -3.86 -4.45
CA CYS A 80 7.67 -4.45 -5.01
C CYS A 80 8.82 -3.43 -5.09
N ASP A 81 8.52 -2.18 -5.46
CA ASP A 81 9.49 -1.09 -5.48
C ASP A 81 9.96 -0.75 -4.06
N VAL A 82 9.05 -0.68 -3.08
CA VAL A 82 9.39 -0.44 -1.67
C VAL A 82 10.34 -1.51 -1.11
N VAL A 83 10.08 -2.79 -1.38
CA VAL A 83 10.95 -3.88 -0.93
C VAL A 83 12.34 -3.76 -1.56
N ARG A 84 12.41 -3.56 -2.89
CA ARG A 84 13.69 -3.39 -3.59
C ARG A 84 14.47 -2.19 -3.05
N GLU A 85 13.82 -1.06 -2.83
CA GLU A 85 14.45 0.14 -2.27
C GLU A 85 14.96 -0.10 -0.85
N ALA A 86 14.18 -0.78 0.01
CA ALA A 86 14.63 -1.11 1.36
C ALA A 86 15.87 -2.02 1.35
N GLU A 87 15.94 -2.99 0.43
CA GLU A 87 17.10 -3.86 0.22
C GLU A 87 18.33 -3.08 -0.28
N GLN A 88 18.15 -2.22 -1.29
CA GLN A 88 19.25 -1.39 -1.81
C GLN A 88 19.76 -0.40 -0.77
N HIS A 89 18.87 0.27 -0.04
CA HIS A 89 19.22 1.24 0.99
C HIS A 89 19.92 0.58 2.17
N SER A 90 19.43 -0.58 2.65
CA SER A 90 20.08 -1.32 3.75
C SER A 90 21.46 -1.86 3.37
N ASN A 91 21.67 -2.27 2.12
CA ASN A 91 22.97 -2.72 1.62
C ASN A 91 23.97 -1.60 1.31
N SER A 92 23.55 -0.33 1.35
CA SER A 92 24.46 0.80 1.12
C SER A 92 25.54 0.96 2.21
N GLY A 93 25.37 0.28 3.35
CA GLY A 93 26.33 0.24 4.46
C GLY A 93 26.47 1.55 5.24
N SER A 94 25.74 2.61 4.86
CA SER A 94 25.91 3.96 5.42
C SER A 94 24.70 4.46 6.20
N THR A 95 23.63 3.67 6.28
CA THR A 95 22.33 4.11 6.80
C THR A 95 21.57 2.98 7.49
N SER A 96 20.76 3.31 8.49
CA SER A 96 19.76 2.41 9.04
C SER A 96 18.47 2.49 8.20
N THR A 97 17.91 1.34 7.83
CA THR A 97 16.63 1.24 7.13
C THR A 97 15.57 0.73 8.10
N TYR A 98 14.38 1.31 8.08
CA TYR A 98 13.23 0.84 8.85
C TYR A 98 12.03 0.74 7.92
N ALA A 99 11.37 -0.42 7.91
CA ALA A 99 10.24 -0.69 7.03
C ALA A 99 9.00 -1.11 7.85
N TYR A 100 7.81 -0.74 7.39
CA TYR A 100 6.55 -1.11 8.02
C TYR A 100 5.56 -1.68 7.00
N TYR A 101 4.63 -2.50 7.48
CA TYR A 101 3.50 -3.04 6.73
C TYR A 101 2.21 -2.62 7.43
N TYR A 102 1.49 -1.68 6.84
CA TYR A 102 0.29 -1.12 7.45
C TYR A 102 -0.94 -1.98 7.13
N THR A 103 -1.65 -2.45 8.16
CA THR A 103 -2.79 -3.36 7.99
C THR A 103 -4.07 -2.90 8.67
N GLU A 104 -4.07 -1.71 9.28
CA GLU A 104 -5.25 -1.17 9.95
C GLU A 104 -6.42 -0.97 8.94
N PRO A 105 -7.58 -1.62 9.16
CA PRO A 105 -8.71 -1.51 8.25
C PRO A 105 -9.21 -0.07 8.15
N THR A 106 -9.41 0.41 6.93
CA THR A 106 -10.15 1.66 6.71
C THR A 106 -11.63 1.41 6.98
N GLN A 107 -12.14 1.95 8.09
CA GLN A 107 -13.55 1.89 8.46
C GLN A 107 -14.43 2.54 7.38
N ASP A 108 -15.64 2.03 7.19
CA ASP A 108 -16.53 2.36 6.06
C ASP A 108 -16.85 3.86 5.95
N GLY A 109 -16.97 4.56 7.08
CA GLY A 109 -17.16 6.00 7.13
C GLY A 109 -15.88 6.82 6.88
N ASN A 110 -14.72 6.19 6.78
CA ASN A 110 -13.41 6.84 6.64
C ASN A 110 -12.73 6.52 5.30
N ARG A 111 -13.47 5.93 4.35
CA ARG A 111 -12.94 5.53 3.04
C ARG A 111 -12.85 6.74 2.11
N LEU A 112 -11.68 6.95 1.52
CA LEU A 112 -11.50 7.95 0.45
C LEU A 112 -12.23 7.54 -0.84
N TRP A 113 -12.40 6.24 -1.05
CA TRP A 113 -13.06 5.67 -2.24
C TRP A 113 -14.12 4.63 -1.84
N PRO A 114 -15.31 4.64 -2.47
CA PRO A 114 -16.29 3.57 -2.28
C PRO A 114 -15.69 2.24 -2.74
N LYS A 115 -15.90 1.17 -1.97
CA LYS A 115 -15.52 -0.19 -2.37
C LYS A 115 -16.58 -1.18 -1.91
N PRO A 116 -16.78 -2.29 -2.64
CA PRO A 116 -17.77 -3.31 -2.27
C PRO A 116 -17.58 -3.79 -0.83
N SER A 117 -18.68 -4.05 -0.13
CA SER A 117 -18.66 -4.47 1.28
C SER A 117 -17.97 -5.82 1.51
N TRP A 118 -18.00 -6.69 0.50
CA TRP A 118 -17.33 -7.99 0.53
C TRP A 118 -15.82 -7.91 0.31
N LEU A 119 -15.30 -6.78 -0.21
CA LEU A 119 -13.88 -6.63 -0.48
C LEU A 119 -13.15 -6.34 0.85
N PRO A 120 -12.18 -7.18 1.28
CA PRO A 120 -11.51 -7.01 2.56
C PRO A 120 -10.79 -5.66 2.64
N SER A 121 -10.91 -5.00 3.80
CA SER A 121 -10.15 -3.79 4.14
C SER A 121 -8.93 -4.20 4.96
N LYS A 122 -7.73 -4.07 4.38
CA LYS A 122 -6.45 -4.43 5.01
C LYS A 122 -5.46 -3.25 5.06
N GLY A 123 -5.98 -2.03 5.04
CA GLY A 123 -5.20 -0.79 4.84
C GLY A 123 -5.30 -0.28 3.41
N ASP A 124 -6.07 0.79 3.19
CA ASP A 124 -6.13 1.46 1.89
C ASP A 124 -4.98 2.47 1.75
N HIS A 125 -4.60 2.78 0.52
CA HIS A 125 -3.55 3.76 0.25
C HIS A 125 -3.92 5.13 0.86
N PHE A 126 -2.95 5.74 1.55
CA PHE A 126 -3.06 6.95 2.37
C PHE A 126 -3.85 6.82 3.68
N SER A 127 -4.42 5.66 4.00
CA SER A 127 -5.24 5.52 5.22
C SER A 127 -4.45 5.65 6.53
N GLU A 128 -3.13 5.49 6.48
CA GLU A 128 -2.21 5.65 7.59
C GLU A 128 -1.94 7.11 7.96
N ILE A 129 -2.09 8.05 7.01
CA ILE A 129 -1.75 9.47 7.17
C ILE A 129 -2.48 10.08 8.37
N LYS A 130 -3.77 9.75 8.55
CA LYS A 130 -4.57 10.31 9.64
C LYS A 130 -3.98 10.00 11.03
N TYR A 131 -3.33 8.83 11.19
CA TYR A 131 -2.69 8.43 12.44
C TYR A 131 -1.33 9.10 12.62
N VAL A 132 -0.56 9.29 11.55
CA VAL A 132 0.72 10.02 11.56
C VAL A 132 0.52 11.48 12.00
N PHE A 133 -0.61 12.09 11.65
CA PHE A 133 -0.92 13.49 11.98
C PHE A 133 -1.86 13.68 13.18
N GLY A 134 -2.13 12.64 13.97
CA GLY A 134 -2.87 12.81 15.22
C GLY A 134 -4.38 13.02 15.08
N SER A 135 -4.97 12.72 13.91
CA SER A 135 -6.41 12.98 13.65
C SER A 135 -7.35 12.31 14.66
N PRO A 136 -7.11 11.04 15.08
CA PRO A 136 -7.89 10.39 16.14
C PRO A 136 -7.95 11.15 17.47
N LEU A 137 -6.94 11.97 17.78
CA LEU A 137 -6.87 12.74 19.02
C LEU A 137 -7.73 14.01 18.97
N LEU A 138 -8.08 14.47 17.77
CA LEU A 138 -8.85 15.69 17.52
C LEU A 138 -10.33 15.42 17.27
N ALA A 139 -10.73 14.15 17.12
CA ALA A 139 -12.05 13.75 16.65
C ALA A 139 -13.24 14.24 17.50
N ASN A 140 -12.99 14.66 18.74
CA ASN A 140 -13.99 15.23 19.65
C ASN A 140 -13.55 16.59 20.24
N ASP A 141 -12.47 17.18 19.71
CA ASP A 141 -11.95 18.45 20.21
C ASP A 141 -12.64 19.63 19.50
N THR A 142 -13.69 20.15 20.12
CA THR A 142 -14.41 21.35 19.65
C THR A 142 -13.61 22.65 19.83
N THR A 143 -12.46 22.59 20.50
CA THR A 143 -11.57 23.74 20.73
C THR A 143 -10.42 23.82 19.73
N SER A 144 -10.26 22.79 18.89
CA SER A 144 -9.26 22.77 17.82
C SER A 144 -9.44 23.95 16.88
N ILE A 145 -8.34 24.61 16.51
CA ILE A 145 -8.35 25.69 15.49
C ILE A 145 -8.84 25.21 14.13
N TRP A 146 -8.82 23.89 13.90
CA TRP A 146 -9.30 23.24 12.69
C TRP A 146 -10.80 22.92 12.74
N HIS A 147 -11.48 23.10 13.89
CA HIS A 147 -12.87 22.67 14.10
C HIS A 147 -13.83 23.23 13.04
N GLU A 148 -13.72 24.53 12.71
CA GLU A 148 -14.56 25.16 11.69
C GLU A 148 -14.33 24.58 10.28
N GLN A 149 -13.08 24.25 9.93
CA GLN A 149 -12.73 23.67 8.63
C GLN A 149 -13.13 22.20 8.55
N ILE A 150 -13.00 21.46 9.65
CA ILE A 150 -13.49 20.09 9.78
C ILE A 150 -15.00 20.07 9.58
N GLU A 151 -15.75 20.98 10.22
CA GLU A 151 -17.20 21.06 10.06
C GLU A 151 -17.66 21.39 8.63
N LYS A 152 -16.86 22.14 7.88
CA LYS A 152 -17.19 22.59 6.52
C LYS A 152 -16.73 21.64 5.42
N SER A 153 -15.80 20.72 5.70
CA SER A 153 -15.24 19.82 4.69
C SER A 153 -15.68 18.38 4.92
N PHE A 154 -16.34 17.80 3.91
CA PHE A 154 -16.71 16.38 3.93
C PHE A 154 -15.48 15.49 4.13
N SER A 155 -14.38 15.72 3.39
CA SER A 155 -13.16 14.92 3.55
C SER A 155 -12.51 15.08 4.93
N ALA A 156 -12.60 16.26 5.54
CA ALA A 156 -12.11 16.47 6.90
C ALA A 156 -12.99 15.75 7.93
N LYS A 157 -14.32 15.75 7.80
CA LYS A 157 -15.21 14.96 8.68
C LYS A 157 -14.87 13.47 8.67
N ILE A 158 -14.55 12.94 7.49
CA ILE A 158 -14.11 11.54 7.28
C ILE A 158 -12.73 11.29 7.94
N MET A 159 -11.81 12.26 7.91
CA MET A 159 -10.49 12.12 8.53
C MET A 159 -10.52 12.23 10.07
N TYR A 160 -11.46 13.01 10.62
CA TYR A 160 -11.56 13.36 12.04
C TYR A 160 -12.84 12.79 12.70
N ALA A 161 -13.47 11.77 12.13
CA ALA A 161 -14.60 11.10 12.75
C ALA A 161 -14.21 10.47 14.11
N SER A 162 -15.19 10.33 15.02
CA SER A 162 -15.01 9.72 16.35
C SER A 162 -14.12 8.49 16.29
N ALA A 163 -12.99 8.53 17.02
CA ALA A 163 -12.00 7.45 17.02
C ALA A 163 -12.13 6.55 18.26
N LEU A 164 -11.95 5.24 18.04
CA LEU A 164 -11.83 4.27 19.12
C LEU A 164 -10.56 4.53 19.94
N GLU A 165 -10.51 4.05 21.18
CA GLU A 165 -9.33 4.24 22.02
C GLU A 165 -8.08 3.55 21.44
N SER A 166 -8.27 2.40 20.78
CA SER A 166 -7.20 1.71 20.03
C SER A 166 -6.62 2.57 18.91
N GLU A 167 -7.46 3.35 18.22
CA GLU A 167 -7.05 4.26 17.15
C GLU A 167 -6.25 5.46 17.67
N LYS A 168 -6.61 5.98 18.86
CA LYS A 168 -5.83 7.02 19.53
C LYS A 168 -4.47 6.50 19.97
N ASN A 169 -4.43 5.31 20.57
CA ASN A 169 -3.18 4.66 20.99
C ASN A 169 -2.28 4.34 19.79
N LEU A 170 -2.87 3.89 18.68
CA LEU A 170 -2.18 3.70 17.41
C LEU A 170 -1.57 5.02 16.91
N SER A 171 -2.37 6.10 16.88
CA SER A 171 -1.90 7.42 16.46
C SER A 171 -0.77 7.98 17.33
N LEU A 172 -0.88 7.86 18.65
CA LEU A 172 0.17 8.27 19.58
C LEU A 172 1.47 7.47 19.34
N SER A 173 1.35 6.15 19.16
CA SER A 173 2.51 5.28 18.92
C SER A 173 3.20 5.61 17.59
N MET A 174 2.42 5.86 16.53
CA MET A 174 2.95 6.29 15.23
C MET A 174 3.62 7.67 15.35
N MET A 175 2.95 8.69 15.88
CA MET A 175 3.57 10.01 16.06
C MET A 175 4.87 9.93 16.86
N LEU A 176 4.92 9.11 17.91
CA LEU A 176 6.12 8.90 18.70
C LEU A 176 7.25 8.31 17.85
N MET A 177 7.01 7.18 17.17
CA MET A 177 8.01 6.50 16.33
C MET A 177 8.54 7.41 15.21
N TRP A 178 7.66 8.14 14.52
CA TRP A 178 8.05 9.06 13.46
C TRP A 178 8.85 10.24 14.03
N SER A 179 8.45 10.79 15.18
CA SER A 179 9.19 11.88 15.82
C SER A 179 10.55 11.42 16.37
N ASN A 180 10.64 10.18 16.86
CA ASN A 180 11.88 9.55 17.30
C ASN A 180 12.85 9.38 16.13
N PHE A 181 12.36 8.84 15.01
CA PHE A 181 13.14 8.72 13.79
C PHE A 181 13.64 10.09 13.30
N ALA A 182 12.79 11.12 13.29
CA ALA A 182 13.19 12.47 12.90
C ALA A 182 14.26 13.08 13.83
N LYS A 183 14.24 12.73 15.14
CA LYS A 183 15.21 13.25 16.12
C LYS A 183 16.56 12.53 16.08
N SER A 184 16.58 11.23 15.79
CA SER A 184 17.76 10.38 16.03
C SER A 184 18.14 9.43 14.89
N GLY A 185 17.30 9.29 13.87
CA GLY A 185 17.42 8.25 12.84
C GLY A 185 16.98 6.86 13.32
N ASN A 186 16.47 6.71 14.55
CA ASN A 186 15.98 5.45 15.11
C ASN A 186 14.55 5.65 15.66
N PRO A 187 13.52 4.92 15.16
CA PRO A 187 12.14 5.09 15.62
C PRO A 187 11.91 4.70 17.09
N ASN A 188 12.86 3.99 17.71
CA ASN A 188 12.77 3.51 19.10
C ASN A 188 13.43 4.47 20.11
N SER A 189 13.97 5.61 19.67
CA SER A 189 14.82 6.50 20.47
C SER A 189 14.70 7.95 20.01
N PRO A 190 14.82 8.98 20.88
CA PRO A 190 15.26 8.94 22.28
C PRO A 190 14.16 8.68 23.31
N VAL A 191 12.89 8.79 22.91
CA VAL A 191 11.77 8.57 23.84
C VAL A 191 11.39 7.09 23.79
N PRO A 192 11.35 6.37 24.92
CA PRO A 192 10.96 4.97 24.95
C PRO A 192 9.55 4.74 24.39
N LEU A 193 9.37 3.63 23.68
CA LEU A 193 8.06 3.20 23.19
C LEU A 193 7.13 2.81 24.36
N PRO A 194 5.81 2.96 24.23
CA PRO A 194 4.86 2.54 25.26
C PRO A 194 4.91 1.02 25.50
N ASP A 195 4.48 0.60 26.68
CA ASP A 195 4.36 -0.82 27.02
C ASP A 195 3.45 -1.56 26.03
N GLY A 196 3.87 -2.76 25.61
CA GLY A 196 3.14 -3.60 24.65
C GLY A 196 3.39 -3.26 23.18
N ILE A 197 4.07 -2.14 22.88
CA ILE A 197 4.52 -1.82 21.53
C ILE A 197 5.87 -2.50 21.27
N PRO A 198 6.01 -3.33 20.23
CA PRO A 198 7.28 -3.97 19.92
C PRO A 198 8.30 -2.94 19.46
N VAL A 199 9.59 -3.26 19.67
CA VAL A 199 10.69 -2.54 19.03
C VAL A 199 10.51 -2.64 17.51
N TRP A 200 10.60 -1.51 16.83
CA TRP A 200 10.64 -1.45 15.37
C TRP A 200 12.05 -1.89 14.91
N PRO A 201 12.19 -3.09 14.32
CA PRO A 201 13.50 -3.60 13.94
C PRO A 201 14.08 -2.79 12.78
N GLN A 202 15.40 -2.64 12.77
CA GLN A 202 16.10 -2.20 11.57
C GLN A 202 15.95 -3.29 10.50
N PHE A 203 15.53 -2.89 9.30
CA PHE A 203 15.44 -3.77 8.15
C PHE A 203 16.85 -4.08 7.60
N THR A 204 17.12 -5.36 7.35
CA THR A 204 18.30 -5.82 6.60
C THR A 204 17.89 -6.95 5.65
N THR A 205 18.71 -7.23 4.63
CA THR A 205 18.49 -8.36 3.71
C THR A 205 18.56 -9.73 4.39
N GLU A 206 19.21 -9.84 5.54
CA GLU A 206 19.29 -11.07 6.31
C GLU A 206 18.03 -11.29 7.15
N ASN A 207 17.54 -10.26 7.83
CA ASN A 207 16.39 -10.39 8.72
C ASN A 207 15.04 -10.27 7.98
N ASN A 208 14.99 -9.45 6.93
CA ASN A 208 13.80 -9.13 6.15
C ASN A 208 12.58 -8.73 7.01
N GLN A 209 12.81 -7.99 8.11
CA GLN A 209 11.78 -7.70 9.11
C GLN A 209 11.11 -6.34 8.88
N PHE A 210 9.78 -6.35 8.99
CA PHE A 210 8.92 -5.17 8.94
C PHE A 210 8.19 -5.05 10.28
N LEU A 211 7.84 -3.82 10.66
CA LEU A 211 6.84 -3.59 11.71
C LEU A 211 5.44 -3.63 11.07
N GLU A 212 4.59 -4.58 11.47
CA GLU A 212 3.17 -4.54 11.15
C GLU A 212 2.46 -3.51 12.03
N ILE A 213 1.74 -2.58 11.39
CA ILE A 213 1.03 -1.49 12.05
C ILE A 213 -0.48 -1.75 11.98
N ASN A 214 -1.06 -2.04 13.15
CA ASN A 214 -2.49 -2.32 13.34
C ASN A 214 -2.89 -1.93 14.78
N SER A 215 -4.10 -1.41 14.96
CA SER A 215 -4.61 -0.91 16.24
C SER A 215 -5.00 -2.02 17.22
N GLU A 216 -5.28 -3.24 16.73
CA GLU A 216 -5.49 -4.42 17.57
C GLU A 216 -4.14 -4.93 18.10
N GLN A 217 -3.12 -5.03 17.23
CA GLN A 217 -1.80 -5.48 17.61
C GLN A 217 -0.71 -5.03 16.62
N MET A 218 0.28 -4.28 17.11
CA MET A 218 1.55 -4.12 16.41
C MET A 218 2.48 -5.31 16.67
N LYS A 219 3.13 -5.81 15.63
CA LYS A 219 4.08 -6.94 15.75
C LYS A 219 5.15 -6.89 14.68
N VAL A 220 6.28 -7.53 14.95
CA VAL A 220 7.33 -7.73 13.94
C VAL A 220 6.95 -8.90 13.05
N ILE A 221 7.00 -8.69 11.74
CA ILE A 221 6.73 -9.71 10.73
C ILE A 221 7.92 -9.85 9.78
N THR A 222 8.01 -10.98 9.09
CA THR A 222 8.83 -11.09 7.89
C THR A 222 8.12 -10.42 6.72
N THR A 223 8.90 -9.91 5.77
CA THR A 223 8.40 -9.25 4.56
C THR A 223 7.34 -10.13 3.87
N PRO A 224 6.07 -9.70 3.83
CA PRO A 224 5.00 -10.50 3.22
C PRO A 224 5.27 -10.74 1.74
N ASN A 225 5.03 -11.98 1.28
CA ASN A 225 5.16 -12.36 -0.14
C ASN A 225 6.52 -12.03 -0.78
N LYS A 226 7.60 -12.00 0.01
CA LYS A 226 8.93 -11.52 -0.43
C LYS A 226 9.35 -12.02 -1.81
N SER A 227 9.38 -13.34 -2.03
CA SER A 227 9.83 -13.91 -3.31
C SER A 227 8.98 -13.49 -4.50
N ARG A 228 7.68 -13.23 -4.30
CA ARG A 228 6.80 -12.71 -5.34
C ARG A 228 7.13 -11.24 -5.63
N LEU A 229 7.36 -10.44 -4.59
CA LEU A 229 7.74 -9.02 -4.71
C LEU A 229 9.10 -8.85 -5.39
N GLU A 230 10.11 -9.65 -5.01
CA GLU A 230 11.43 -9.67 -5.65
C GLU A 230 11.31 -10.01 -7.14
N MET A 231 10.55 -11.06 -7.48
CA MET A 231 10.33 -11.46 -8.88
C MET A 231 9.62 -10.36 -9.68
N LEU A 232 8.61 -9.70 -9.10
CA LEU A 232 7.91 -8.58 -9.74
C LEU A 232 8.84 -7.39 -9.96
N ALA A 233 9.61 -7.02 -8.94
CA ALA A 233 10.58 -5.93 -9.02
C ALA A 233 11.61 -6.21 -10.13
N ASP A 234 12.12 -7.43 -10.24
CA ASP A 234 13.09 -7.79 -11.27
C ASP A 234 12.53 -7.66 -12.71
N VAL A 235 11.26 -8.03 -12.93
CA VAL A 235 10.62 -7.85 -14.24
C VAL A 235 10.41 -6.36 -14.52
N LEU A 236 9.94 -5.59 -13.54
CA LEU A 236 9.64 -4.17 -13.72
C LEU A 236 10.87 -3.32 -13.95
N TRP A 237 11.93 -3.54 -13.19
CA TRP A 237 13.14 -2.75 -13.30
C TRP A 237 13.92 -3.04 -14.59
N LYS A 238 13.84 -4.27 -15.12
CA LYS A 238 14.36 -4.56 -16.47
C LYS A 238 13.64 -3.74 -17.56
N ASP A 239 12.32 -3.56 -17.44
CA ASP A 239 11.55 -2.72 -18.35
C ASP A 239 12.00 -1.24 -18.25
N ARG A 240 12.07 -0.71 -17.01
CA ARG A 240 12.47 0.68 -16.74
C ARG A 240 13.90 0.97 -17.18
N ASP A 241 14.84 0.06 -16.93
CA ASP A 241 16.25 0.22 -17.35
C ASP A 241 16.36 0.31 -18.88
N ALA A 242 15.60 -0.50 -19.60
CA ALA A 242 15.55 -0.46 -21.05
C ALA A 242 14.91 0.83 -21.58
N GLN A 243 13.83 1.33 -20.95
CA GLN A 243 13.25 2.63 -21.27
C GLN A 243 14.27 3.77 -21.07
N LEU A 244 14.94 3.80 -19.92
CA LEU A 244 15.99 4.78 -19.62
C LEU A 244 17.15 4.72 -20.64
N HIS A 245 17.51 3.52 -21.10
CA HIS A 245 18.50 3.35 -22.14
C HIS A 245 18.04 4.00 -23.45
N LEU A 246 16.81 3.73 -23.89
CA LEU A 246 16.24 4.31 -25.11
C LEU A 246 16.13 5.85 -25.04
N GLU A 247 15.68 6.40 -23.91
CA GLU A 247 15.59 7.85 -23.71
C GLU A 247 16.95 8.55 -23.82
N LYS A 248 18.03 7.91 -23.35
CA LYS A 248 19.38 8.47 -23.48
C LYS A 248 19.84 8.54 -24.93
N PHE A 249 19.40 7.64 -25.81
CA PHE A 249 19.73 7.70 -27.23
C PHE A 249 18.94 8.80 -27.95
N THR A 250 17.66 8.99 -27.64
CA THR A 250 16.81 9.99 -28.30
C THR A 250 17.11 11.43 -27.89
N ARG A 251 17.69 11.66 -26.70
CA ARG A 251 18.13 12.99 -26.26
C ARG A 251 19.46 13.45 -26.87
N ASN A 252 20.22 12.55 -27.50
CA ASN A 252 21.52 12.82 -28.11
C ASN A 252 21.47 12.92 -29.65
N THR A 253 20.27 13.01 -30.23
CA THR A 253 19.98 13.24 -31.66
C THR A 253 19.13 14.48 -31.81
#